data_AF-A0A3S0RRL5-F1
#
_entry.id   AF-A0A3S0RRL5-F1
#
_cell.length_a   1.000
_cell.length_b   1.000
_cell.length_c   1.000
_cell.angle_alpha   90.00
_cell.angle_beta   90.00
_cell.angle_gamma   90.00
#
_symmetry.space_group_name_H-M   'P 1'
#
loop_
_entity.id
_entity.type
_entity.pdbx_description
1 polymer ?
#
loop_
_entity_poly.entity_id
_entity_poly.type
_entity_poly.pdbx_seq_one_letter_code
_entity_poly.pdbx_strand_id
1 'polypeptide(L)'
;MHLQFTELKNNNNIKTKDGILEWIAPQEKPFNKVDSKYYIVIVRNSLNSDWKIFKLKNNGEKGSGLKTDWGERPVGWVFTSNGIYLATGNLLDSSIEYVWGKTKKYENYIKSVYRWNLNKDIPILVVNNKTGEIAL
;
A
#
# COMPACT_ATOMS: atom_id res chain seq x y z
N MET A 1 -26.66 1.25 3.78
CA MET A 1 -25.27 1.04 4.27
C MET A 1 -24.60 2.41 4.35
N HIS A 2 -24.79 3.14 5.47
CA HIS A 2 -24.30 4.54 5.63
C HIS A 2 -23.84 4.85 7.07
N LEU A 3 -24.12 3.97 8.04
CA LEU A 3 -23.88 4.22 9.46
C LEU A 3 -22.40 4.05 9.86
N GLN A 4 -21.69 3.08 9.29
CA GLN A 4 -20.28 2.81 9.64
C GLN A 4 -19.33 3.95 9.22
N PHE A 5 -19.66 4.67 8.15
CA PHE A 5 -18.86 5.78 7.61
C PHE A 5 -18.84 6.99 8.53
N THR A 6 -20.02 7.41 8.98
CA THR A 6 -20.19 8.57 9.86
C THR A 6 -19.56 8.32 11.23
N GLU A 7 -19.69 7.10 11.76
CA GLU A 7 -19.09 6.71 13.03
C GLU A 7 -17.56 6.69 12.97
N LEU A 8 -16.96 6.16 11.91
CA LEU A 8 -15.49 6.16 11.75
C LEU A 8 -14.91 7.57 11.64
N LYS A 9 -15.60 8.47 10.90
CA LYS A 9 -15.22 9.88 10.78
C LYS A 9 -15.29 10.64 12.10
N ASN A 10 -16.38 10.48 12.83
CA ASN A 10 -16.60 11.16 14.10
C ASN A 10 -15.68 10.60 15.21
N ASN A 11 -15.53 9.29 15.32
CA ASN A 11 -14.75 8.66 16.39
C ASN A 11 -13.23 8.94 16.26
N ASN A 12 -12.73 9.17 15.04
CA ASN A 12 -11.32 9.41 14.81
C ASN A 12 -10.98 10.89 14.50
N ASN A 13 -11.96 11.82 14.62
CA ASN A 13 -11.79 13.24 14.25
C ASN A 13 -11.13 13.41 12.87
N ILE A 14 -11.61 12.62 11.91
CA ILE A 14 -10.99 12.49 10.60
C ILE A 14 -11.18 13.78 9.81
N LYS A 15 -10.10 14.55 9.63
CA LYS A 15 -10.04 15.64 8.66
C LYS A 15 -9.44 15.16 7.34
N THR A 16 -10.04 15.58 6.24
CA THR A 16 -9.54 15.36 4.88
C THR A 16 -9.05 16.69 4.31
N LYS A 17 -7.83 16.72 3.79
CA LYS A 17 -7.32 17.83 2.98
C LYS A 17 -7.13 17.32 1.56
N ASP A 18 -7.82 17.94 0.60
CA ASP A 18 -7.77 17.55 -0.82
C ASP A 18 -8.10 16.05 -1.06
N GLY A 19 -8.99 15.48 -0.23
CA GLY A 19 -9.37 14.06 -0.28
C GLY A 19 -8.39 13.10 0.41
N ILE A 20 -7.26 13.59 0.94
CA ILE A 20 -6.28 12.79 1.68
C ILE A 20 -6.49 12.97 3.18
N LEU A 21 -6.46 11.86 3.92
CA LEU A 21 -6.48 11.86 5.38
C LEU A 21 -5.25 12.58 5.95
N GLU A 22 -5.40 13.54 6.87
CA GLU A 22 -4.26 14.26 7.50
C GLU A 22 -3.19 13.35 8.18
N TRP A 23 -3.56 12.10 8.45
CA TRP A 23 -2.85 11.12 9.25
C TRP A 23 -2.17 10.06 8.37
N ILE A 24 -2.39 10.14 7.04
CA ILE A 24 -1.60 9.44 6.02
C ILE A 24 -0.82 10.45 5.20
N ALA A 25 0.45 10.16 4.89
CA ALA A 25 1.28 11.01 4.04
C ALA A 25 1.64 10.26 2.75
N PRO A 26 1.39 10.82 1.55
CA PRO A 26 1.93 10.27 0.30
C PRO A 26 3.44 10.07 0.41
N GLN A 27 3.97 9.02 -0.21
CA GLN A 27 5.39 8.69 -0.12
C GLN A 27 6.10 8.89 -1.46
N GLU A 28 7.36 9.30 -1.37
CA GLU A 28 8.24 9.48 -2.52
C GLU A 28 8.46 8.17 -3.29
N LYS A 29 8.92 8.29 -4.53
CA LYS A 29 9.27 7.16 -5.39
C LYS A 29 10.68 7.36 -5.95
N PRO A 30 11.56 6.35 -5.91
CA PRO A 30 11.43 5.12 -5.14
C PRO A 30 11.56 5.37 -3.63
N PHE A 31 11.25 4.36 -2.82
CA PHE A 31 11.50 4.42 -1.38
C PHE A 31 13.00 4.57 -1.07
N ASN A 32 13.33 5.38 -0.07
CA ASN A 32 14.70 5.62 0.37
C ASN A 32 14.94 5.35 1.86
N LYS A 33 13.91 4.91 2.61
CA LYS A 33 13.98 4.78 4.08
C LYS A 33 13.35 3.49 4.62
N VAL A 34 13.98 2.93 5.65
CA VAL A 34 13.37 1.95 6.56
C VAL A 34 12.85 2.67 7.78
N ASP A 35 11.59 2.42 8.13
CA ASP A 35 11.05 2.79 9.43
C ASP A 35 10.04 1.74 9.86
N SER A 36 9.94 1.43 11.15
CA SER A 36 8.99 0.42 11.66
C SER A 36 7.51 0.86 11.58
N LYS A 37 7.16 1.76 10.64
CA LYS A 37 5.83 2.28 10.39
C LYS A 37 5.03 1.37 9.46
N TYR A 38 3.72 1.60 9.45
CA TYR A 38 2.80 0.95 8.53
C TYR A 38 2.61 1.80 7.27
N TYR A 39 2.47 1.12 6.15
CA TYR A 39 2.23 1.69 4.85
C TYR A 39 0.96 1.10 4.27
N ILE A 40 0.16 1.98 3.71
CA ILE A 40 -1.04 1.66 2.95
C ILE A 40 -0.62 1.67 1.49
N VAL A 41 -0.78 0.54 0.82
CA VAL A 41 -0.37 0.36 -0.57
C VAL A 41 -1.58 -0.03 -1.40
N ILE A 42 -1.80 0.69 -2.49
CA ILE A 42 -2.86 0.38 -3.44
C ILE A 42 -2.25 -0.33 -4.64
N VAL A 43 -2.63 -1.59 -4.87
CA VAL A 43 -2.07 -2.43 -5.93
C VAL A 43 -3.13 -3.26 -6.63
N ARG A 44 -2.77 -3.82 -7.78
CA ARG A 44 -3.56 -4.83 -8.50
C ARG A 44 -2.65 -5.89 -9.11
N ASN A 45 -3.13 -7.10 -9.33
CA ASN A 45 -2.30 -8.24 -9.78
C ASN A 45 -2.23 -8.39 -11.32
N SER A 46 -3.16 -7.78 -12.05
CA SER A 46 -3.19 -7.70 -13.51
C SER A 46 -3.82 -6.40 -14.01
N LEU A 47 -3.61 -6.05 -15.29
CA LEU A 47 -4.14 -4.83 -15.90
C LEU A 47 -5.67 -4.70 -15.84
N ASN A 48 -6.38 -5.82 -15.79
CA ASN A 48 -7.84 -5.87 -15.77
C ASN A 48 -8.41 -6.25 -14.39
N SER A 49 -7.54 -6.46 -13.41
CA SER A 49 -7.95 -6.77 -12.05
C SER A 49 -8.33 -5.53 -11.26
N ASP A 50 -9.15 -5.77 -10.24
CA ASP A 50 -9.54 -4.78 -9.26
C ASP A 50 -8.34 -4.30 -8.42
N TRP A 51 -8.34 -3.00 -8.13
CA TRP A 51 -7.44 -2.40 -7.16
C TRP A 51 -7.79 -2.85 -5.74
N LYS A 52 -6.74 -3.07 -4.95
CA LYS A 52 -6.83 -3.54 -3.57
C LYS A 52 -5.89 -2.76 -2.68
N ILE A 53 -6.26 -2.70 -1.41
CA ILE A 53 -5.50 -2.06 -0.37
C ILE A 53 -4.74 -3.11 0.45
N PHE A 54 -3.46 -2.88 0.68
CA PHE A 54 -2.63 -3.68 1.56
C PHE A 54 -2.02 -2.81 2.64
N LYS A 55 -1.95 -3.37 3.85
CA LYS A 55 -1.25 -2.79 4.99
C LYS A 55 0.06 -3.54 5.17
N LEU A 56 1.18 -2.86 4.94
CA LEU A 56 2.51 -3.42 5.05
C LEU A 56 3.29 -2.73 6.16
N LYS A 57 3.91 -3.48 7.06
CA LYS A 57 4.86 -2.91 8.02
C LYS A 57 6.24 -2.90 7.40
N ASN A 58 6.93 -1.77 7.43
CA ASN A 58 8.32 -1.66 6.94
C ASN A 58 9.31 -2.00 8.08
N ASN A 59 9.18 -3.19 8.68
CA ASN A 59 9.94 -3.56 9.88
C ASN A 59 11.39 -3.97 9.62
N GLY A 60 11.93 -3.79 8.41
CA GLY A 60 13.31 -4.17 8.12
C GLY A 60 13.54 -5.68 7.96
N GLU A 61 12.52 -6.52 8.13
CA GLU A 61 12.63 -7.97 7.99
C GLU A 61 12.61 -8.37 6.52
N LYS A 62 13.61 -9.16 6.11
CA LYS A 62 13.71 -9.71 4.75
C LYS A 62 12.49 -10.60 4.48
N GLY A 63 11.56 -10.09 3.68
CA GLY A 63 10.51 -10.88 3.07
C GLY A 63 9.41 -11.32 4.02
N SER A 64 8.48 -10.43 4.34
CA SER A 64 7.08 -10.85 4.47
C SER A 64 6.37 -10.47 3.18
N GLY A 65 6.64 -11.23 2.11
CA GLY A 65 5.70 -11.29 1.00
C GLY A 65 4.39 -11.81 1.58
N LEU A 66 3.36 -10.97 1.62
CA LEU A 66 2.05 -11.44 2.02
C LEU A 66 1.64 -12.53 1.03
N LYS A 67 1.54 -13.79 1.49
CA LYS A 67 0.69 -14.77 0.82
C LYS A 67 -0.72 -14.22 0.95
N THR A 68 -1.16 -13.50 -0.08
CA THR A 68 -2.55 -13.11 -0.20
C THR A 68 -3.31 -14.32 -0.73
N ASP A 69 -4.57 -14.48 -0.37
CA ASP A 69 -5.46 -15.58 -0.81
C ASP A 69 -5.74 -15.58 -2.34
N TRP A 70 -4.90 -14.90 -3.14
CA TRP A 70 -5.13 -14.46 -4.51
C TRP A 70 -4.07 -14.93 -5.53
N GLY A 71 -3.27 -15.95 -5.21
CA GLY A 71 -2.26 -16.49 -6.15
C GLY A 71 -1.00 -15.62 -6.33
N GLU A 72 -0.19 -15.98 -7.34
CA GLU A 72 1.27 -15.81 -7.51
C GLU A 72 1.89 -14.39 -7.47
N ARG A 73 1.18 -13.31 -7.11
CA ARG A 73 1.78 -11.94 -7.07
C ARG A 73 1.65 -11.22 -5.73
N PRO A 74 2.42 -11.65 -4.71
CA PRO A 74 2.52 -10.93 -3.45
C PRO A 74 3.05 -9.49 -3.66
N VAL A 75 2.54 -8.54 -2.85
CA VAL A 75 3.12 -7.20 -2.68
C VAL A 75 3.90 -7.17 -1.37
N GLY A 76 5.09 -6.58 -1.36
CA GLY A 76 5.91 -6.57 -0.18
C GLY A 76 7.16 -5.71 -0.27
N TRP A 77 7.85 -5.62 0.87
CA TRP A 77 9.17 -5.03 0.98
C TRP A 77 10.23 -6.05 0.57
N VAL A 78 11.07 -5.68 -0.39
CA VAL A 78 12.18 -6.48 -0.87
C VAL A 78 13.50 -5.80 -0.52
N PHE A 79 14.35 -6.54 0.19
CA PHE A 79 15.63 -6.06 0.69
C PHE A 79 16.74 -6.70 -0.13
N THR A 80 17.53 -5.90 -0.84
CA THR A 80 18.67 -6.36 -1.64
C THR A 80 19.95 -5.69 -1.18
N SER A 81 21.11 -6.11 -1.71
CA SER A 81 22.39 -5.41 -1.50
C SER A 81 22.35 -3.95 -1.95
N ASN A 82 21.43 -3.60 -2.87
CA ASN A 82 21.28 -2.29 -3.46
C ASN A 82 20.18 -1.45 -2.78
N GLY A 83 19.73 -1.84 -1.59
CA GLY A 83 18.71 -1.11 -0.83
C GLY A 83 17.36 -1.82 -0.77
N ILE A 84 16.30 -1.03 -0.53
CA ILE A 84 14.99 -1.55 -0.13
C ILE A 84 13.92 -1.03 -1.08
N TYR A 85 13.07 -1.94 -1.51
CA TYR A 85 12.11 -1.72 -2.57
C TYR A 85 10.73 -2.15 -2.15
N LEU A 86 9.73 -1.33 -2.44
CA LEU A 86 8.35 -1.79 -2.48
C LEU A 86 8.09 -2.37 -3.86
N ALA A 87 7.67 -3.62 -3.93
CA ALA A 87 7.47 -4.29 -5.20
C ALA A 87 6.30 -5.27 -5.21
N THR A 88 5.85 -5.60 -6.41
CA THR A 88 4.95 -6.71 -6.73
C THR A 88 5.50 -7.51 -7.91
N GLY A 89 5.25 -8.81 -7.93
CA GLY A 89 5.81 -9.80 -8.86
C GLY A 89 5.69 -11.20 -8.28
N ASN A 90 6.22 -12.22 -8.96
CA ASN A 90 6.26 -13.55 -8.37
C ASN A 90 7.36 -13.60 -7.30
N LEU A 91 7.03 -13.22 -6.06
CA LEU A 91 8.04 -13.22 -5.00
C LEU A 91 8.41 -14.64 -4.53
N LEU A 92 7.74 -15.69 -5.01
CA LEU A 92 8.12 -17.09 -4.73
C LEU A 92 9.36 -17.52 -5.53
N ASP A 93 9.58 -16.97 -6.73
CA ASP A 93 10.76 -17.24 -7.57
C ASP A 93 11.78 -16.09 -7.56
N SER A 94 11.59 -15.10 -6.68
CA SER A 94 12.40 -13.88 -6.59
C SER A 94 12.33 -12.97 -7.82
N SER A 95 11.37 -13.13 -8.73
CA SER A 95 11.15 -12.21 -9.85
C SER A 95 10.45 -10.92 -9.36
N ILE A 96 11.28 -9.94 -9.02
CA ILE A 96 10.82 -8.57 -8.76
C ILE A 96 10.45 -7.93 -10.11
N GLU A 97 9.17 -7.94 -10.47
CA GLU A 97 8.71 -7.36 -11.75
C GLU A 97 8.50 -5.84 -11.67
N TYR A 98 7.72 -5.38 -10.68
CA TYR A 98 7.25 -4.00 -10.59
C TYR A 98 7.72 -3.35 -9.31
N VAL A 99 8.73 -2.49 -9.42
CA VAL A 99 9.30 -1.72 -8.31
C VAL A 99 8.75 -0.30 -8.34
N TRP A 100 8.16 0.13 -7.23
CA TRP A 100 7.61 1.46 -7.06
C TRP A 100 8.60 2.55 -7.44
N GLY A 101 8.27 3.33 -8.48
CA GLY A 101 9.11 4.43 -8.95
C GLY A 101 10.38 4.05 -9.69
N LYS A 102 10.62 2.77 -9.99
CA LYS A 102 11.90 2.33 -10.59
C LYS A 102 11.76 1.49 -11.86
N THR A 103 10.94 0.44 -11.89
CA THR A 103 10.82 -0.39 -13.11
C THR A 103 9.77 0.18 -14.06
N LYS A 104 9.91 -0.08 -15.37
CA LYS A 104 8.93 0.37 -16.36
C LYS A 104 7.55 -0.19 -16.03
N LYS A 105 6.51 0.63 -16.26
CA LYS A 105 5.09 0.25 -16.09
C LYS A 105 4.70 -0.13 -14.65
N TYR A 106 5.49 0.21 -13.61
CA TYR A 106 5.10 -0.07 -12.22
C TYR A 106 3.73 0.53 -11.85
N GLU A 107 3.38 1.69 -12.43
CA GLU A 107 2.11 2.40 -12.25
C GLU A 107 0.88 1.59 -12.68
N ASN A 108 1.09 0.58 -13.53
CA ASN A 108 0.05 -0.36 -13.89
C ASN A 108 -0.29 -1.34 -12.78
N TYR A 109 0.50 -1.43 -11.71
CA TYR A 109 0.35 -2.45 -10.68
C TYR A 109 0.41 -1.88 -9.27
N ILE A 110 1.13 -0.78 -9.07
CA ILE A 110 1.18 -0.02 -7.83
C ILE A 110 0.65 1.38 -8.15
N LYS A 111 -0.48 1.75 -7.57
CA LYS A 111 -1.14 3.04 -7.80
C LYS A 111 -0.56 4.12 -6.91
N SER A 112 -0.50 3.84 -5.61
CA SER A 112 -0.10 4.81 -4.59
C SER A 112 0.35 4.13 -3.31
N VAL A 113 1.15 4.87 -2.54
CA VAL A 113 1.70 4.45 -1.26
C VAL A 113 1.59 5.59 -0.27
N TYR A 114 1.02 5.31 0.90
CA TYR A 114 0.88 6.28 1.99
C TYR A 114 1.48 5.72 3.27
N ARG A 115 2.21 6.55 4.02
CA ARG A 115 2.70 6.21 5.35
C ARG A 115 1.67 6.57 6.39
N TRP A 116 1.39 5.63 7.29
CA TRP A 116 0.59 5.86 8.48
C TRP A 116 1.42 6.53 9.58
N ASN A 117 1.04 7.74 9.98
CA ASN A 117 1.85 8.55 10.90
C ASN A 117 1.44 8.43 12.38
N LEU A 118 0.26 7.89 12.69
CA LEU A 118 -0.22 7.83 14.07
C LEU A 118 0.29 6.57 14.79
N ASN A 119 0.41 6.67 16.11
CA ASN A 119 0.60 5.53 17.02
C ASN A 119 -0.76 5.01 17.51
N LYS A 120 -1.73 4.90 16.60
CA LYS A 120 -3.09 4.39 16.84
C LYS A 120 -3.42 3.32 15.80
N ASP A 121 -4.50 2.58 16.04
CA ASP A 121 -5.02 1.63 15.07
C ASP A 121 -5.37 2.33 13.75
N ILE A 122 -5.06 1.64 12.66
CA ILE A 122 -5.37 2.12 11.31
C ILE A 122 -6.87 1.90 11.09
N PRO A 123 -7.64 2.92 10.69
CA PRO A 123 -9.05 2.76 10.37
C PRO A 123 -9.21 1.75 9.23
N ILE A 124 -10.41 1.21 9.10
CA ILE A 124 -10.79 0.47 7.90
C ILE A 124 -10.78 1.47 6.74
N LEU A 125 -9.87 1.28 5.78
CA LEU A 125 -9.79 2.07 4.57
C LEU A 125 -10.44 1.29 3.43
N VAL A 126 -11.26 1.97 2.65
CA VAL A 126 -11.91 1.40 1.47
C VAL A 126 -11.20 1.92 0.23
N VAL A 127 -11.06 1.07 -0.79
CA VAL A 127 -10.56 1.49 -2.10
C VAL A 127 -11.64 1.28 -3.14
N ASN A 128 -11.81 2.25 -4.02
CA ASN A 128 -12.59 2.02 -5.23
C ASN A 128 -11.86 0.99 -6.07
N ASN A 129 -12.42 -0.21 -6.17
CA ASN A 129 -11.80 -1.34 -6.84
C ASN A 129 -11.56 -1.10 -8.36
N LYS A 130 -12.22 -0.12 -8.98
CA LYS A 130 -12.00 0.25 -10.40
C LYS A 130 -10.99 1.37 -10.58
N THR A 131 -11.03 2.41 -9.75
CA THR A 131 -10.16 3.59 -9.93
C THR A 131 -8.87 3.54 -9.11
N GLY A 132 -8.86 2.76 -8.03
CA GLY A 132 -7.75 2.72 -7.07
C GLY A 132 -7.72 3.94 -6.14
N GLU A 133 -8.77 4.74 -6.11
CA GLU A 133 -8.89 5.89 -5.22
C GLU A 133 -9.31 5.43 -3.83
N ILE A 134 -8.70 6.02 -2.79
CA ILE A 134 -9.10 5.76 -1.41
C ILE A 134 -10.43 6.47 -1.17
N ALA A 135 -11.41 5.70 -0.74
CA ALA A 135 -12.64 6.20 -0.16
C ALA A 135 -12.60 5.92 1.35
N LEU A 136 -13.28 6.79 2.08
CA LEU A 136 -13.53 6.58 3.51
C LEU A 136 -14.97 6.11 3.66
#